data_AF-A0A7X7HU39-F1
#
_entry.id   AF-A0A7X7HU39-F1
#
_cell.length_a   1.000
_cell.length_b   1.000
_cell.length_c   1.000
_cell.angle_alpha   90.00
_cell.angle_beta   90.00
_cell.angle_gamma   90.00
#
_symmetry.space_group_name_H-M   'P 1'
#
loop_
_entity.id
_entity.type
_entity.pdbx_description
1 polymer ?
#
loop_
_entity_poly.entity_id
_entity_poly.type
_entity_poly.pdbx_seq_one_letter_code
_entity_poly.pdbx_strand_id
1 'polypeptide(L)'
;ADALLPSSDIDLLIGHHAHVVQPIELIDGTYVVWGLGNQLSNQSQAPRRDGLTVLATAELGWDLKWRFRNIEAVPTWVDMATHRVIPVPYALRNPGTPPGLRGELQGSYDRTKAIIDSRPTWGVTIPSPN
;
A
#
# COMPACT_ATOMS: atom_id res chain seq x y z
N ALA A 1 -17.28 -6.58 -3.44
CA ALA A 1 -17.32 -5.71 -2.25
C ALA A 1 -18.75 -5.42 -1.84
N ASP A 2 -19.68 -5.29 -2.78
CA ASP A 2 -21.08 -4.89 -2.55
C ASP A 2 -21.86 -5.79 -1.57
N ALA A 3 -21.49 -7.07 -1.43
CA ALA A 3 -22.07 -7.95 -0.41
C ALA A 3 -21.54 -7.70 1.02
N LEU A 4 -20.44 -6.96 1.16
CA LEU A 4 -19.77 -6.65 2.41
C LEU A 4 -19.84 -5.15 2.78
N LEU A 5 -20.19 -4.29 1.81
CA LEU A 5 -20.26 -2.83 1.99
C LEU A 5 -21.64 -2.31 1.60
N PRO A 6 -22.27 -1.46 2.43
CA PRO A 6 -21.84 -1.03 3.76
C PRO A 6 -22.18 -2.07 4.85
N SER A 7 -21.26 -2.32 5.79
CA SER A 7 -21.47 -3.13 7.00
C SER A 7 -21.01 -2.35 8.23
N SER A 8 -21.80 -2.36 9.31
CA SER A 8 -21.42 -1.72 10.58
C SER A 8 -20.29 -2.44 11.32
N ASP A 9 -19.94 -3.64 10.88
CA ASP A 9 -19.01 -4.54 11.57
C ASP A 9 -17.64 -4.61 10.88
N ILE A 10 -17.48 -3.91 9.74
CA ILE A 10 -16.26 -3.95 8.92
C ILE A 10 -15.77 -2.52 8.69
N ASP A 11 -14.63 -2.18 9.31
CA ASP A 11 -13.99 -0.86 9.16
C ASP A 11 -12.76 -0.90 8.22
N LEU A 12 -12.30 -2.10 7.85
CA LEU A 12 -11.19 -2.30 6.92
C LEU A 12 -11.37 -3.58 6.10
N LEU A 13 -11.37 -3.45 4.78
CA LEU A 13 -11.37 -4.54 3.80
C LEU A 13 -10.05 -4.54 3.06
N ILE A 14 -9.37 -5.69 3.03
CA ILE A 14 -8.07 -5.86 2.35
C ILE A 14 -8.21 -6.90 1.24
N GLY A 15 -8.06 -6.47 0.00
CA GLY A 15 -8.01 -7.30 -1.18
C GLY A 15 -6.59 -7.73 -1.58
N HIS A 16 -6.48 -8.95 -2.10
CA HIS A 16 -5.27 -9.50 -2.72
C HIS A 16 -5.65 -10.11 -4.09
N HIS A 17 -4.69 -10.76 -4.74
CA HIS A 17 -4.80 -11.56 -5.97
C HIS A 17 -4.69 -10.78 -7.28
N ALA A 18 -4.94 -9.47 -7.28
CA ALA A 18 -4.79 -8.64 -8.48
C ALA A 18 -3.35 -8.64 -9.07
N HIS A 19 -2.34 -9.03 -8.28
CA HIS A 19 -0.91 -9.00 -8.63
C HIS A 19 -0.36 -7.61 -9.01
N VAL A 20 -1.17 -6.57 -8.82
CA VAL A 20 -0.82 -5.16 -9.00
C VAL A 20 -1.42 -4.35 -7.86
N VAL A 21 -0.78 -3.24 -7.52
CA VAL A 21 -1.35 -2.30 -6.55
C VAL A 21 -2.62 -1.68 -7.14
N GLN A 22 -3.63 -1.52 -6.32
CA GLN A 22 -4.86 -0.81 -6.65
C GLN A 22 -5.12 0.29 -5.61
N PRO A 23 -6.03 1.25 -5.91
CA PRO A 23 -6.30 2.36 -5.00
C PRO A 23 -6.83 1.91 -3.63
N ILE A 24 -6.79 2.84 -2.68
CA ILE A 24 -7.44 2.71 -1.38
C ILE A 24 -8.56 3.74 -1.33
N GLU A 25 -9.76 3.31 -0.95
CA GLU A 25 -10.94 4.17 -0.82
C GLU A 25 -11.52 4.10 0.60
N LEU A 26 -12.33 5.10 0.97
CA LEU A 26 -13.12 5.10 2.19
C LEU A 26 -14.58 5.13 1.77
N ILE A 27 -15.27 3.98 1.89
CA ILE A 27 -16.64 3.79 1.43
C ILE A 27 -17.50 3.56 2.65
N ASP A 28 -18.44 4.48 2.92
CA ASP A 28 -19.38 4.41 4.04
C ASP A 28 -18.73 4.13 5.41
N GLY A 29 -17.52 4.68 5.62
CA GLY A 29 -16.75 4.52 6.86
C GLY A 29 -15.80 3.33 6.89
N THR A 30 -15.82 2.47 5.87
CA THR A 30 -14.91 1.33 5.72
C THR A 30 -13.75 1.68 4.80
N TYR A 31 -12.51 1.52 5.26
CA TYR A 31 -11.34 1.57 4.37
C TYR A 31 -11.32 0.34 3.47
N VAL A 32 -11.16 0.53 2.16
CA VAL A 32 -11.11 -0.53 1.17
C VAL A 32 -9.78 -0.46 0.44
N VAL A 33 -8.90 -1.41 0.73
CA VAL A 33 -7.65 -1.62 0.00
C VAL A 33 -7.93 -2.63 -1.09
N TRP A 34 -8.15 -2.18 -2.33
CA TRP A 34 -8.63 -3.07 -3.40
C TRP A 34 -7.64 -4.17 -3.78
N GLY A 35 -6.35 -3.86 -3.74
CA GLY A 35 -5.28 -4.79 -4.11
C GLY A 35 -3.92 -4.32 -3.64
N LEU A 36 -3.26 -5.17 -2.85
CA LEU A 36 -1.92 -4.89 -2.32
C LEU A 36 -0.78 -5.08 -3.33
N GLY A 37 -1.05 -5.57 -4.54
CA GLY A 37 0.02 -6.02 -5.44
C GLY A 37 0.71 -7.29 -4.96
N ASN A 38 1.99 -7.42 -5.27
CA ASN A 38 2.78 -8.58 -4.87
C ASN A 38 3.70 -8.24 -3.69
N GLN A 39 3.76 -9.14 -2.71
CA GLN A 39 4.87 -9.23 -1.77
C GLN A 39 5.91 -10.21 -2.33
N LEU A 40 6.45 -11.15 -1.54
CA LEU A 40 7.41 -12.12 -2.06
C LEU A 40 6.78 -12.99 -3.17
N SER A 41 7.26 -12.83 -4.40
CA SER A 41 6.72 -13.53 -5.58
C SER A 41 7.80 -13.74 -6.64
N ASN A 42 7.56 -14.65 -7.59
CA ASN A 42 8.44 -14.89 -8.73
C ASN A 42 7.97 -14.14 -10.01
N GLN A 43 7.36 -12.96 -9.85
CA GLN A 43 6.87 -12.16 -10.99
C GLN A 43 7.83 -11.00 -11.27
N SER A 44 8.64 -11.13 -12.32
CA SER A 44 9.76 -10.23 -12.60
C SER A 44 9.42 -9.00 -13.46
N GLN A 45 8.20 -8.90 -13.98
CA GLN A 45 7.81 -7.82 -14.89
C GLN A 45 7.14 -6.68 -14.11
N ALA A 46 7.51 -5.43 -14.35
CA ALA A 46 6.75 -4.29 -13.83
C ALA A 46 5.33 -4.25 -14.44
N PRO A 47 4.29 -3.81 -13.71
CA PRO A 47 4.32 -3.36 -12.31
C PRO A 47 4.15 -4.50 -11.29
N ARG A 48 4.25 -5.78 -11.68
CA ARG A 48 4.06 -6.93 -10.77
C ARG A 48 5.17 -7.13 -9.75
N ARG A 49 6.27 -6.37 -9.85
CA ARG A 49 7.26 -6.28 -8.77
C ARG A 49 6.90 -5.23 -7.71
N ASP A 50 5.92 -4.37 -8.00
CA ASP A 50 5.42 -3.37 -7.07
C ASP A 50 4.39 -4.03 -6.14
N GLY A 51 4.41 -3.60 -4.89
CA GLY A 51 3.51 -4.03 -3.84
C GLY A 51 3.21 -2.90 -2.87
N LEU A 52 2.33 -3.19 -1.93
CA LEU A 52 1.88 -2.26 -0.91
C LEU A 52 1.80 -2.99 0.42
N THR A 53 2.43 -2.42 1.45
CA THR A 53 2.17 -2.80 2.84
C THR A 53 1.35 -1.70 3.46
N VAL A 54 0.24 -2.07 4.09
CA VAL A 54 -0.66 -1.14 4.77
C VAL A 54 -0.41 -1.20 6.27
N LEU A 55 -0.03 -0.07 6.87
CA LEU A 55 -0.07 0.10 8.32
C LEU A 55 -1.36 0.82 8.67
N ALA A 56 -2.24 0.13 9.38
CA ALA A 56 -3.54 0.65 9.78
C ALA A 56 -3.55 0.97 11.28
N THR A 57 -3.91 2.20 11.62
CA THR A 57 -4.03 2.64 13.01
C THR A 57 -5.50 2.69 13.41
N ALA A 58 -5.82 1.97 14.49
CA ALA A 58 -7.13 1.99 15.11
C ALA A 58 -7.14 2.88 16.35
N GLU A 59 -8.24 3.58 16.56
CA GLU A 59 -8.48 4.43 17.72
C GLU A 59 -9.78 4.01 18.43
N LEU A 60 -9.81 4.11 19.76
CA LEU A 60 -11.00 3.84 20.56
C LEU A 60 -11.90 5.08 20.60
N GLY A 61 -13.10 4.95 20.04
CA GLY A 61 -14.12 5.98 20.09
C GLY A 61 -14.76 6.14 21.47
N TRP A 62 -15.47 7.25 21.68
CA TRP A 62 -16.17 7.54 22.94
C TRP A 62 -17.34 6.58 23.21
N ASP A 63 -17.83 5.94 22.15
CA ASP A 63 -18.82 4.86 22.21
C ASP A 63 -18.19 3.49 22.52
N LEU A 64 -16.92 3.47 22.93
CA LEU A 64 -16.14 2.29 23.28
C LEU A 64 -15.93 1.30 22.12
N LYS A 65 -16.01 1.77 20.88
CA LYS A 65 -15.71 0.98 19.67
C LYS A 65 -14.39 1.39 19.03
N TRP A 66 -13.55 0.40 18.73
CA TRP A 66 -12.33 0.60 17.93
C TRP A 66 -12.69 0.82 16.47
N ARG A 67 -12.05 1.80 15.82
CA ARG A 67 -12.20 2.04 14.38
C ARG A 67 -10.86 2.42 13.77
N PHE A 68 -10.60 1.95 12.55
CA PHE A 68 -9.43 2.42 11.79
C PHE A 68 -9.62 3.88 11.40
N ARG A 69 -8.60 4.71 11.63
CA ARG A 69 -8.63 6.16 11.34
C ARG A 69 -7.58 6.58 10.33
N ASN A 70 -6.46 5.88 10.31
CA ASN A 70 -5.34 6.22 9.44
C ASN A 70 -4.79 4.96 8.76
N ILE A 71 -4.37 5.15 7.52
CA ILE A 71 -3.71 4.14 6.70
C ILE A 71 -2.42 4.76 6.16
N GLU A 72 -1.28 4.18 6.51
CA GLU A 72 -0.02 4.46 5.81
C GLU A 72 0.19 3.37 4.75
N ALA A 73 0.07 3.76 3.48
CA ALA A 73 0.29 2.92 2.33
C ALA A 73 1.77 2.95 1.95
N VAL A 74 2.54 1.96 2.41
CA VAL A 74 3.99 1.86 2.19
C VAL A 74 4.26 1.09 0.90
N PRO A 75 4.77 1.72 -0.16
CA PRO A 75 5.16 1.01 -1.37
C PRO A 75 6.27 0.02 -1.05
N THR A 76 6.15 -1.19 -1.59
CA THR A 76 7.15 -2.24 -1.51
C THR A 76 7.55 -2.70 -2.90
N TRP A 77 8.75 -3.28 -3.01
CA TRP A 77 9.26 -3.81 -4.27
C TRP A 77 9.98 -5.13 -4.05
N VAL A 78 9.75 -6.09 -4.94
CA VAL A 78 10.34 -7.43 -4.85
C VAL A 78 11.68 -7.46 -5.56
N ASP A 79 12.76 -7.67 -4.82
CA ASP A 79 14.06 -7.99 -5.38
C ASP A 79 14.14 -9.47 -5.76
N MET A 80 14.15 -9.75 -7.06
CA MET A 80 14.23 -11.09 -7.63
C MET A 80 15.63 -11.72 -7.52
N ALA A 81 16.67 -10.90 -7.34
CA ALA A 81 18.03 -11.42 -7.17
C ALA A 81 18.23 -11.95 -5.75
N THR A 82 17.69 -11.25 -4.76
CA THR A 82 17.87 -11.58 -3.34
C THR A 82 16.65 -12.20 -2.67
N HIS A 83 15.51 -12.27 -3.38
CA HIS A 83 14.22 -12.71 -2.86
C HIS A 83 13.76 -11.91 -1.63
N ARG A 84 13.95 -10.59 -1.68
CA ARG A 84 13.61 -9.67 -0.58
C ARG A 84 12.47 -8.75 -0.97
N VAL A 85 11.62 -8.43 -0.01
CA VAL A 85 10.66 -7.33 -0.12
C VAL A 85 11.32 -6.07 0.43
N ILE A 86 11.52 -5.07 -0.42
CA ILE A 86 12.15 -3.80 -0.09
C ILE A 86 11.05 -2.78 0.20
N PRO A 87 11.01 -2.16 1.39
CA PRO A 87 10.10 -1.05 1.63
C PRO A 87 10.69 0.22 0.99
N VAL A 88 10.06 0.64 -0.11
CA VAL A 88 10.64 1.55 -1.11
C VAL A 88 11.01 2.91 -0.53
N PRO A 89 10.14 3.63 0.23
CA PRO A 89 10.50 4.97 0.72
C PRO A 89 11.75 4.96 1.61
N TYR A 90 11.88 3.96 2.48
CA TYR A 90 13.01 3.84 3.39
C TYR A 90 14.31 3.47 2.66
N ALA A 91 14.22 2.62 1.64
CA ALA A 91 15.36 2.30 0.79
C ALA A 91 15.81 3.52 -0.04
N LEU A 92 14.88 4.38 -0.49
CA LEU A 92 15.22 5.62 -1.19
C LEU A 92 15.87 6.66 -0.26
N ARG A 93 15.44 6.77 1.01
CA ARG A 93 16.08 7.63 2.01
C ARG A 93 17.53 7.20 2.34
N ASN A 94 17.86 5.93 2.18
CA ASN A 94 19.21 5.43 2.46
C ASN A 94 20.20 5.89 1.37
N PRO A 95 21.21 6.73 1.66
CA PRO A 95 22.19 7.17 0.67
C PRO A 95 23.06 6.03 0.12
N GLY A 96 23.17 4.91 0.84
CA GLY A 96 23.91 3.73 0.42
C GLY A 96 23.21 2.84 -0.62
N THR A 97 21.96 3.15 -0.99
CA THR A 97 21.24 2.41 -2.03
C THR A 97 21.92 2.59 -3.40
N PRO A 98 22.35 1.50 -4.08
CA PRO A 98 23.06 1.57 -5.35
C PRO A 98 22.27 2.37 -6.42
N PRO A 99 22.93 3.15 -7.30
CA PRO A 99 22.24 3.99 -8.28
C PRO A 99 21.28 3.23 -9.20
N GLY A 100 21.65 2.04 -9.67
CA GLY A 100 20.77 1.21 -10.51
C GLY A 100 19.50 0.77 -9.77
N LEU A 101 19.64 0.30 -8.52
CA LEU A 101 18.48 -0.07 -7.69
C LEU A 101 17.63 1.17 -7.34
N ARG A 102 18.26 2.31 -7.07
CA ARG A 102 17.57 3.57 -6.79
C ARG A 102 16.62 3.97 -7.92
N GLY A 103 17.05 3.83 -9.18
CA GLY A 103 16.20 4.11 -10.34
C GLY A 103 14.96 3.22 -10.39
N GLU A 104 15.12 1.91 -10.18
CA GLU A 104 14.01 0.95 -10.13
C GLU A 104 13.02 1.27 -8.99
N LEU A 105 13.55 1.56 -7.80
CA LEU A 105 12.75 1.90 -6.63
C LEU A 105 12.02 3.24 -6.80
N GLN A 106 12.63 4.23 -7.43
CA GLN A 106 11.95 5.49 -7.75
C GLN A 106 10.79 5.25 -8.72
N GLY A 107 11.01 4.47 -9.78
CA GLY A 107 9.92 4.10 -10.69
C GLY A 107 8.80 3.33 -10.02
N SER A 108 9.13 2.42 -9.08
CA SER A 108 8.15 1.70 -8.25
C SER A 108 7.35 2.63 -7.35
N TYR A 109 8.02 3.58 -6.69
CA TYR A 109 7.38 4.61 -5.87
C TYR A 109 6.41 5.45 -6.69
N ASP A 110 6.85 5.98 -7.84
CA ASP A 110 6.06 6.89 -8.67
C ASP A 110 4.80 6.21 -9.21
N ARG A 111 4.91 4.95 -9.69
CA ARG A 111 3.75 4.17 -10.14
C ARG A 111 2.76 3.90 -9.01
N THR A 112 3.28 3.49 -7.84
CA THR A 112 2.43 3.21 -6.68
C THR A 112 1.74 4.48 -6.18
N LYS A 113 2.49 5.59 -6.08
CA LYS A 113 1.96 6.90 -5.69
C LYS A 113 0.88 7.37 -6.65
N ALA A 114 1.09 7.25 -7.96
CA ALA A 114 0.09 7.63 -8.95
C ALA A 114 -1.22 6.84 -8.80
N ILE A 115 -1.16 5.55 -8.43
CA ILE A 115 -2.34 4.72 -8.16
C ILE A 115 -3.06 5.19 -6.91
N ILE A 116 -2.35 5.42 -5.81
CA ILE A 116 -2.96 5.90 -4.56
C ILE A 116 -3.56 7.30 -4.74
N ASP A 117 -2.84 8.21 -5.39
CA ASP A 117 -3.30 9.57 -5.66
C ASP A 117 -4.45 9.62 -6.70
N SER A 118 -4.70 8.55 -7.46
CA SER A 118 -5.83 8.49 -8.40
C SER A 118 -7.19 8.46 -7.69
N ARG A 119 -7.20 8.08 -6.40
CA ARG A 119 -8.36 8.14 -5.50
C ARG A 119 -7.90 8.73 -4.17
N PRO A 120 -7.76 10.06 -4.06
CA PRO A 120 -7.38 10.70 -2.80
C PRO A 120 -8.40 10.37 -1.72
N THR A 121 -7.94 9.69 -0.67
CA THR A 121 -8.79 9.16 0.38
C THR A 121 -8.36 9.75 1.72
N TRP A 122 -9.33 10.27 2.47
CA TRP A 122 -9.09 10.84 3.78
C TRP A 122 -8.40 9.83 4.70
N GLY A 123 -7.40 10.28 5.48
CA GLY A 123 -6.65 9.43 6.42
C GLY A 123 -5.66 8.45 5.77
N VAL A 124 -5.59 8.38 4.43
CA VAL A 124 -4.58 7.59 3.70
C VAL A 124 -3.38 8.46 3.37
N THR A 125 -2.18 7.98 3.71
CA THR A 125 -0.91 8.64 3.39
C THR A 125 0.05 7.68 2.71
N ILE A 126 1.03 8.24 2.00
CA ILE A 126 2.16 7.51 1.44
C ILE A 126 3.45 8.14 1.98
N PRO A 127 4.40 7.37 2.53
CA PRO A 127 5.63 7.95 3.08
C PRO A 127 6.47 8.63 1.99
N SER A 128 7.03 9.81 2.31
CA SER A 128 7.96 10.53 1.42
C SER A 128 9.27 9.75 1.24
N PRO A 129 9.84 9.65 0.03
CA PRO A 129 11.18 9.07 -0.18
C PRO A 129 12.31 10.05 0.17
N ASN A 130 11.98 11.32 0.40
CA ASN A 130 12.87 12.40 0.84
C ASN A 130 12.64 12.74 2.32
#